data_AF-A0A5N0DYB8-F1
#
_entry.id   AF-A0A5N0DYB8-F1
#
_cell.length_a   1.000
_cell.length_b   1.000
_cell.length_c   1.000
_cell.angle_alpha   90.00
_cell.angle_beta   90.00
_cell.angle_gamma   90.00
#
_symmetry.space_group_name_H-M   'P 1'
#
loop_
_entity.id
_entity.type
_entity.pdbx_description
1 polymer ?
#
loop_
_entity_poly.entity_id
_entity_poly.type
_entity_poly.pdbx_seq_one_letter_code
_entity_poly.pdbx_strand_id
1 'polypeptide(L)'
;MQLRQGDPWPDLFRACQHEAFHLELRDSYAEPYESEPFRRFLEGEPELSDPSPEWRALVRETTARGVAMSRVRVVTVPLTDYQRWLLSVTHYNVDAGDDIRYVPRHLVKGDDVPQDDWWLFDGQLVVFNVSDEEGKPTDPVSTTDPGIAEYCRTVKQRLWQLATPFAEFNGVHGGQ
;
A
#
# COMPACT_ATOMS: atom_id res chain seq x y z
N MET A 1 1.25 8.12 20.55
CA MET A 1 1.74 7.03 19.67
C MET A 1 1.99 5.79 20.50
N GLN A 2 1.66 4.61 19.96
CA GLN A 2 1.81 3.31 20.61
C GLN A 2 2.48 2.33 19.65
N LEU A 3 3.58 1.72 20.10
CA LEU A 3 4.24 0.63 19.39
C LEU A 3 3.34 -0.62 19.41
N ARG A 4 3.22 -1.30 18.28
CA ARG A 4 2.47 -2.56 18.17
C ARG A 4 3.46 -3.70 17.97
N GLN A 5 3.61 -4.55 18.99
CA GLN A 5 4.47 -5.74 18.90
C GLN A 5 3.77 -6.87 18.15
N GLY A 6 4.54 -7.63 17.38
CA GLY A 6 4.05 -8.75 16.57
C GLY A 6 3.44 -8.30 15.25
N ASP A 7 2.58 -9.12 14.66
CA ASP A 7 1.80 -8.76 13.47
C ASP A 7 0.42 -8.23 13.89
N PRO A 8 0.21 -6.90 13.94
CA PRO A 8 -1.06 -6.32 14.37
C PRO A 8 -2.10 -6.30 13.25
N TRP A 9 -1.72 -6.61 12.01
CA TRP A 9 -2.56 -6.36 10.84
C TRP A 9 -3.89 -7.14 10.91
N PRO A 10 -3.90 -8.46 11.18
CA PRO A 10 -5.15 -9.21 11.22
C PRO A 10 -6.19 -8.61 12.18
N ASP A 11 -5.75 -8.18 13.37
CA ASP A 11 -6.65 -7.61 14.38
C ASP A 11 -7.14 -6.21 13.99
N LEU A 12 -6.27 -5.38 13.40
CA LEU A 12 -6.64 -4.05 12.91
C LEU A 12 -7.69 -4.14 11.79
N PHE A 13 -7.47 -5.00 10.82
CA PHE A 13 -8.41 -5.21 9.72
C PHE A 13 -9.74 -5.79 10.19
N ARG A 14 -9.73 -6.73 11.14
CA ARG A 14 -10.95 -7.28 11.75
C ARG A 14 -11.69 -6.26 12.62
N ALA A 15 -11.00 -5.32 13.24
CA ALA A 15 -11.63 -4.26 14.03
C ALA A 15 -12.25 -3.15 13.16
N CYS A 16 -11.73 -2.94 11.95
CA CYS A 16 -12.20 -1.90 11.03
C CYS A 16 -13.67 -2.12 10.60
N GLN A 17 -14.45 -1.03 10.56
CA GLN A 17 -15.90 -1.06 10.34
C GLN A 17 -16.37 -0.44 9.02
N HIS A 18 -15.65 0.56 8.52
CA HIS A 18 -16.10 1.38 7.40
C HIS A 18 -15.07 1.44 6.29
N GLU A 19 -13.83 1.77 6.63
CA GLU A 19 -12.81 2.04 5.62
C GLU A 19 -11.39 1.80 6.12
N ALA A 20 -10.59 1.09 5.32
CA ALA A 20 -9.15 0.95 5.47
C ALA A 20 -8.48 1.55 4.24
N PHE A 21 -7.71 2.62 4.43
CA PHE A 21 -6.96 3.28 3.37
C PHE A 21 -5.46 3.15 3.59
N HIS A 22 -4.71 2.77 2.56
CA HIS A 22 -3.24 2.68 2.61
C HIS A 22 -2.57 3.69 1.69
N LEU A 23 -1.53 4.34 2.21
CA LEU A 23 -0.62 5.16 1.42
C LEU A 23 0.75 4.50 1.36
N GLU A 24 1.21 4.26 0.13
CA GLU A 24 2.53 3.71 -0.19
C GLU A 24 3.33 4.73 -1.00
N LEU A 25 4.50 5.12 -0.51
CA LEU A 25 5.29 6.22 -1.09
C LEU A 25 6.66 5.78 -1.58
N ARG A 26 7.09 4.56 -1.27
CA ARG A 26 8.46 4.10 -1.54
C ARG A 26 8.57 3.43 -2.90
N ASP A 27 9.68 3.68 -3.58
CA ASP A 27 9.98 3.05 -4.87
C ASP A 27 10.54 1.62 -4.71
N SER A 28 10.84 1.19 -3.48
CA SER A 28 11.23 -0.18 -3.12
C SER A 28 10.95 -0.46 -1.65
N TYR A 29 10.54 -1.69 -1.34
CA TYR A 29 10.45 -2.22 0.01
C TYR A 29 11.43 -3.39 0.17
N ALA A 30 12.05 -3.50 1.35
CA ALA A 30 12.98 -4.59 1.66
C ALA A 30 12.23 -5.72 2.41
N GLU A 31 11.21 -6.29 1.78
CA GLU A 31 10.45 -7.40 2.35
C GLU A 31 11.09 -8.75 2.00
N PRO A 32 11.57 -9.53 2.97
CA PRO A 32 12.36 -10.74 2.68
C PRO A 32 11.63 -11.76 1.79
N TYR A 33 10.32 -11.91 1.95
CA TYR A 33 9.49 -12.87 1.19
C TYR A 33 9.29 -12.46 -0.28
N GLU A 34 9.56 -11.19 -0.63
CA GLU A 34 9.45 -10.69 -1.99
C GLU A 34 10.70 -10.97 -2.83
N SER A 35 11.82 -11.34 -2.19
CA SER A 35 13.13 -11.45 -2.85
C SER A 35 13.16 -12.46 -4.01
N GLU A 36 12.60 -13.66 -3.80
CA GLU A 36 12.60 -14.71 -4.84
C GLU A 36 11.58 -14.43 -5.96
N PRO A 37 10.31 -14.08 -5.68
CA PRO A 37 9.38 -13.63 -6.72
C PRO A 37 9.93 -12.46 -7.55
N PHE A 38 10.60 -11.49 -6.91
CA PHE A 38 11.19 -10.35 -7.60
C PHE A 38 12.38 -10.76 -8.49
N ARG A 39 13.28 -11.64 -8.01
CA ARG A 39 14.37 -12.21 -8.82
C ARG A 39 13.83 -12.87 -10.09
N ARG A 40 12.80 -13.71 -9.94
CA ARG A 40 12.17 -14.43 -11.06
C ARG A 40 11.58 -13.47 -12.09
N PHE A 41 10.93 -12.39 -11.64
CA PHE A 41 10.44 -11.34 -12.53
C PHE A 41 11.56 -10.68 -13.34
N LEU A 42 12.69 -10.34 -12.70
CA LEU A 42 13.85 -9.76 -13.37
C LEU A 42 14.46 -10.69 -14.42
N GLU A 43 14.40 -12.00 -14.19
CA GLU A 43 14.90 -13.02 -15.11
C GLU A 43 13.87 -13.43 -16.18
N GLY A 44 12.67 -12.85 -16.18
CA GLY A 44 11.59 -13.20 -17.11
C GLY A 44 11.04 -14.62 -16.89
N GLU A 45 11.26 -15.19 -15.70
CA GLU A 45 10.70 -16.48 -15.32
C GLU A 45 9.18 -16.36 -15.08
N PRO A 46 8.40 -17.44 -15.28
CA PRO A 46 6.97 -17.44 -15.00
C PRO A 46 6.68 -17.03 -13.56
N GLU A 47 5.65 -16.25 -13.33
CA GLU A 47 5.19 -15.89 -11.98
C GLU A 47 4.88 -17.14 -11.14
N LEU A 48 5.22 -17.11 -9.84
CA LEU A 48 4.74 -18.12 -8.90
C LEU A 48 3.26 -17.86 -8.58
N SER A 49 2.58 -18.83 -7.98
CA SER A 49 1.29 -18.60 -7.34
C SER A 49 1.38 -17.39 -6.39
N ASP A 50 0.25 -16.70 -6.20
CA ASP A 50 0.08 -15.54 -5.30
C ASP A 50 1.08 -15.49 -4.13
N PRO A 51 1.95 -14.46 -4.08
CA PRO A 51 3.06 -14.41 -3.13
C PRO A 51 2.61 -14.21 -1.68
N SER A 52 1.35 -13.83 -1.42
CA SER A 52 0.86 -13.60 -0.05
C SER A 52 -0.61 -14.01 0.11
N PRO A 53 -0.90 -15.33 0.10
CA PRO A 53 -2.28 -15.84 0.12
C PRO A 53 -3.02 -15.53 1.42
N GLU A 54 -2.31 -15.52 2.55
CA GLU A 54 -2.84 -15.12 3.87
C GLU A 54 -3.34 -13.68 3.85
N TRP A 55 -2.55 -12.77 3.26
CA TRP A 55 -2.96 -11.39 3.08
C TRP A 55 -4.19 -11.28 2.17
N ARG A 56 -4.26 -12.00 1.04
CA ARG A 56 -5.47 -11.97 0.21
C ARG A 56 -6.70 -12.49 0.93
N ALA A 57 -6.53 -13.51 1.79
CA ALA A 57 -7.63 -14.01 2.61
C ALA A 57 -8.14 -12.91 3.56
N LEU A 58 -7.24 -12.15 4.18
CA LEU A 58 -7.59 -11.03 5.05
C LEU A 58 -8.26 -9.88 4.29
N VAL A 59 -7.81 -9.54 3.08
CA VAL A 59 -8.45 -8.55 2.21
C VAL A 59 -9.87 -8.98 1.85
N ARG A 60 -10.06 -10.24 1.44
CA ARG A 60 -11.38 -10.80 1.14
C ARG A 60 -12.29 -10.83 2.36
N GLU A 61 -11.77 -11.23 3.52
CA GLU A 61 -12.50 -11.22 4.79
C GLU A 61 -12.98 -9.80 5.12
N THR A 62 -12.10 -8.81 4.99
CA THR A 62 -12.37 -7.41 5.29
C THR A 62 -13.45 -6.83 4.37
N THR A 63 -13.28 -6.97 3.06
CA THR A 63 -14.19 -6.42 2.05
C THR A 63 -15.54 -7.14 2.05
N ALA A 64 -15.59 -8.45 2.34
CA ALA A 64 -16.83 -9.20 2.49
C ALA A 64 -17.71 -8.69 3.65
N ARG A 65 -17.12 -8.03 4.66
CA ARG A 65 -17.87 -7.37 5.75
C ARG A 65 -18.40 -5.98 5.35
N GLY A 66 -18.16 -5.53 4.12
CA GLY A 66 -18.58 -4.22 3.61
C GLY A 66 -17.63 -3.07 3.91
N VAL A 67 -16.43 -3.37 4.44
CA VAL A 67 -15.37 -2.37 4.66
C VAL A 67 -14.77 -1.97 3.31
N ALA A 68 -14.72 -0.68 3.02
CA ALA A 68 -14.05 -0.16 1.83
C ALA A 68 -12.53 -0.24 2.02
N MET A 69 -11.86 -1.05 1.21
CA MET A 69 -10.40 -1.14 1.20
C MET A 69 -9.85 -0.45 -0.04
N SER A 70 -8.91 0.46 0.17
CA SER A 70 -8.33 1.26 -0.91
C SER A 70 -6.89 1.63 -0.65
N ARG A 71 -6.14 1.85 -1.73
CA ARG A 71 -4.70 2.13 -1.67
C ARG A 71 -4.30 3.14 -2.73
N VAL A 72 -3.44 4.06 -2.33
CA VAL A 72 -2.71 4.92 -3.27
C VAL A 72 -1.22 4.62 -3.20
N ARG A 73 -0.65 4.37 -4.36
CA ARG A 73 0.81 4.26 -4.56
C ARG A 73 1.34 5.50 -5.25
N VAL A 74 2.20 6.25 -4.58
CA VAL A 74 2.94 7.35 -5.19
C VAL A 74 4.25 6.80 -5.72
N VAL A 75 4.42 6.83 -7.05
CA VAL A 75 5.52 6.14 -7.74
C VAL A 75 6.36 7.10 -8.58
N THR A 76 7.67 6.90 -8.60
CA THR A 76 8.53 7.57 -9.58
C THR A 76 8.31 6.99 -10.98
N VAL A 77 8.21 7.85 -12.00
CA VAL A 77 8.08 7.45 -13.41
C VAL A 77 9.27 8.02 -14.18
N PRO A 78 10.02 7.22 -14.97
CA PRO A 78 9.80 5.81 -15.28
C PRO A 78 9.91 4.89 -14.05
N LEU A 79 9.13 3.80 -14.05
CA LEU A 79 9.03 2.89 -12.90
C LEU A 79 10.36 2.19 -12.66
N THR A 80 10.75 2.11 -11.38
CA THR A 80 11.82 1.21 -10.93
C THR A 80 11.44 -0.23 -11.22
N ASP A 81 12.43 -1.12 -11.29
CA ASP A 81 12.18 -2.54 -11.52
C ASP A 81 11.25 -3.14 -10.47
N TYR A 82 11.42 -2.73 -9.21
CA TYR A 82 10.56 -3.12 -8.10
C TYR A 82 9.11 -2.67 -8.33
N GLN A 83 8.89 -1.41 -8.76
CA GLN A 83 7.53 -0.94 -9.04
C GLN A 83 6.91 -1.59 -10.29
N ARG A 84 7.73 -1.99 -11.29
CA ARG A 84 7.24 -2.80 -12.43
C ARG A 84 6.78 -4.19 -11.98
N TRP A 85 7.57 -4.84 -11.12
CA TRP A 85 7.19 -6.10 -10.52
C TRP A 85 5.93 -5.96 -9.63
N LEU A 86 5.91 -4.97 -8.75
CA LEU A 86 4.76 -4.74 -7.87
C LEU A 86 3.48 -4.51 -8.69
N LEU A 87 3.57 -3.74 -9.78
CA LEU A 87 2.47 -3.54 -10.74
C LEU A 87 2.01 -4.86 -11.34
N SER A 88 2.90 -5.76 -11.76
CA SER A 88 2.53 -7.05 -12.37
C SER A 88 1.73 -7.94 -11.41
N VAL A 89 2.09 -7.97 -10.12
CA VAL A 89 1.42 -8.78 -9.09
C VAL A 89 0.26 -8.06 -8.38
N THR A 90 -0.05 -6.82 -8.77
CA THR A 90 -1.09 -6.01 -8.12
C THR A 90 -2.50 -6.59 -8.31
N HIS A 91 -2.71 -7.31 -9.41
CA HIS A 91 -3.99 -7.93 -9.73
C HIS A 91 -4.51 -8.83 -8.60
N TYR A 92 -3.65 -9.55 -7.87
CA TYR A 92 -4.11 -10.37 -6.73
C TYR A 92 -4.78 -9.57 -5.61
N ASN A 93 -4.31 -8.35 -5.32
CA ASN A 93 -4.97 -7.48 -4.33
C ASN A 93 -6.31 -6.98 -4.89
N VAL A 94 -6.33 -6.55 -6.15
CA VAL A 94 -7.53 -6.01 -6.80
C VAL A 94 -8.63 -7.08 -6.88
N ASP A 95 -8.26 -8.30 -7.26
CA ASP A 95 -9.17 -9.46 -7.30
C ASP A 95 -9.67 -9.87 -5.91
N ALA A 96 -8.90 -9.57 -4.85
CA ALA A 96 -9.31 -9.78 -3.47
C ALA A 96 -10.24 -8.67 -2.94
N GLY A 97 -10.33 -7.52 -3.62
CA GLY A 97 -11.25 -6.42 -3.31
C GLY A 97 -10.60 -5.08 -2.95
N ASP A 98 -9.28 -4.92 -3.06
CA ASP A 98 -8.58 -3.65 -2.80
C ASP A 98 -8.68 -2.69 -4.02
N ASP A 99 -9.22 -1.47 -3.84
CA ASP A 99 -9.20 -0.41 -4.88
C ASP A 99 -7.82 0.28 -4.89
N ILE A 100 -6.92 -0.25 -5.72
CA ILE A 100 -5.56 0.25 -5.86
C ILE A 100 -5.45 1.27 -7.00
N ARG A 101 -4.86 2.41 -6.68
CA ARG A 101 -4.61 3.50 -7.61
C ARG A 101 -3.18 4.03 -7.52
N TYR A 102 -2.73 4.66 -8.59
CA TYR A 102 -1.35 5.13 -8.76
C TYR A 102 -1.30 6.62 -8.99
N VAL A 103 -0.34 7.29 -8.38
CA VAL A 103 -0.05 8.70 -8.59
C VAL A 103 1.43 8.83 -8.99
N PRO A 104 1.73 9.23 -10.24
CA PRO A 104 3.10 9.61 -10.60
C PRO A 104 3.59 10.75 -9.70
N ARG A 105 4.75 10.56 -9.07
CA ARG A 105 5.33 11.48 -8.07
C ARG A 105 5.49 12.92 -8.61
N HIS A 106 5.77 13.08 -9.91
CA HIS A 106 5.92 14.38 -10.56
C HIS A 106 4.59 15.18 -10.68
N LEU A 107 3.43 14.55 -10.45
CA LEU A 107 2.13 15.23 -10.41
C LEU A 107 1.76 15.75 -9.02
N VAL A 108 2.47 15.30 -7.99
CA VAL A 108 2.29 15.80 -6.62
C VAL A 108 3.21 16.99 -6.41
N LYS A 109 2.70 18.07 -5.81
CA LYS A 109 3.55 19.23 -5.46
C LYS A 109 4.52 18.82 -4.35
N GLY A 110 5.73 19.38 -4.36
CA GLY A 110 6.86 18.89 -3.54
C GLY A 110 6.53 18.69 -2.06
N ASP A 111 5.82 19.63 -1.43
CA ASP A 111 5.50 19.57 0.00
C ASP A 111 4.21 18.76 0.32
N ASP A 112 3.51 18.26 -0.71
CA ASP A 112 2.24 17.54 -0.56
C ASP A 112 2.42 16.01 -0.44
N VAL A 113 3.64 15.47 -0.66
CA VAL A 113 3.94 14.04 -0.46
C VAL A 113 4.41 13.85 0.98
N PRO A 114 3.73 13.04 1.81
CA PRO A 114 4.24 12.68 3.13
C PRO A 114 5.59 11.94 3.02
N GLN A 115 6.28 11.77 4.15
CA GLN A 115 7.53 10.98 4.16
C GLN A 115 7.28 9.51 4.47
N ASP A 116 6.23 9.22 5.23
CA ASP A 116 5.95 7.90 5.76
C ASP A 116 4.75 7.25 5.07
N ASP A 117 4.84 5.95 4.95
CA ASP A 117 3.73 5.08 4.58
C ASP A 117 2.83 4.87 5.79
N TRP A 118 1.52 4.84 5.57
CA TRP A 118 0.57 4.66 6.66
C TRP A 118 -0.74 4.06 6.19
N TRP A 119 -1.37 3.33 7.11
CA TRP A 119 -2.77 2.98 7.06
C TRP A 119 -3.59 3.98 7.85
N LEU A 120 -4.79 4.28 7.35
CA LEU A 120 -5.84 5.01 8.04
C LEU A 120 -7.08 4.12 8.11
N PHE A 121 -7.47 3.76 9.33
CA PHE A 121 -8.66 2.96 9.61
C PHE A 121 -9.77 3.86 10.16
N ASP A 122 -10.96 3.74 9.57
CA ASP A 122 -12.21 4.42 9.96
C ASP A 122 -12.06 5.94 10.12
N GLY A 123 -11.08 6.54 9.43
CA GLY A 123 -10.78 7.97 9.51
C GLY A 123 -10.21 8.46 10.85
N GLN A 124 -9.82 7.55 11.75
CA GLN A 124 -9.45 7.88 13.13
C GLN A 124 -8.13 7.26 13.60
N LEU A 125 -7.87 6.01 13.24
CA LEU A 125 -6.66 5.30 13.65
C LEU A 125 -5.65 5.33 12.52
N VAL A 126 -4.48 5.94 12.78
CA VAL A 126 -3.36 5.95 11.85
C VAL A 126 -2.32 4.94 12.32
N VAL A 127 -1.83 4.10 11.41
CA VAL A 127 -0.77 3.12 11.67
C VAL A 127 0.35 3.36 10.67
N PHE A 128 1.50 3.82 11.14
CA PHE A 128 2.67 4.10 10.32
C PHE A 128 3.50 2.84 10.12
N ASN A 129 3.90 2.60 8.86
CA ASN A 129 4.88 1.59 8.52
C ASN A 129 6.28 2.21 8.73
N VAL A 130 6.87 1.92 9.89
CA VAL A 130 8.18 2.47 10.25
C VAL A 130 9.27 1.57 9.70
N SER A 131 10.37 2.18 9.28
CA SER A 131 11.60 1.46 8.96
C SER A 131 12.78 2.13 9.63
N ASP A 132 13.83 1.36 9.91
CA ASP A 132 15.07 1.88 10.45
C ASP A 132 15.89 2.64 9.39
N GLU A 133 17.04 3.18 9.81
CA GLU A 133 17.95 3.94 8.95
C GLU A 133 18.52 3.09 7.79
N GLU A 134 18.50 1.76 7.91
CA GLU A 134 18.87 0.84 6.85
C GLU A 134 17.69 0.45 5.93
N GLY A 135 16.50 1.00 6.17
CA GLY A 135 15.29 0.77 5.38
C GLY A 135 14.57 -0.53 5.71
N LYS A 136 14.96 -1.23 6.78
CA LYS A 136 14.33 -2.48 7.20
C LYS A 136 13.03 -2.19 7.96
N PRO A 137 11.93 -2.91 7.66
CA PRO A 137 10.67 -2.76 8.40
C PRO A 137 10.87 -2.99 9.90
N THR A 138 10.31 -2.10 10.72
CA THR A 138 10.23 -2.24 12.18
C THR A 138 8.79 -2.42 12.63
N ASP A 139 8.57 -2.65 13.93
CA ASP A 139 7.24 -2.67 14.52
C ASP A 139 6.45 -1.40 14.15
N PRO A 140 5.20 -1.52 13.69
CA PRO A 140 4.41 -0.37 13.27
C PRO A 140 3.98 0.46 14.48
N VAL A 141 3.81 1.77 14.24
CA VAL A 141 3.43 2.74 15.28
C VAL A 141 2.04 3.26 15.01
N SER A 142 1.16 3.16 16.00
CA SER A 142 -0.23 3.59 15.89
C SER A 142 -0.55 4.86 16.68
N THR A 143 -1.49 5.66 16.20
CA THR A 143 -1.98 6.85 16.89
C THR A 143 -3.45 7.14 16.56
N THR A 144 -4.17 7.69 17.54
CA THR A 144 -5.54 8.20 17.39
C THR A 144 -5.59 9.72 17.63
N ASP A 145 -4.44 10.39 17.47
CA ASP A 145 -4.37 11.84 17.57
C ASP A 145 -5.25 12.48 16.49
N PRO A 146 -6.23 13.33 16.85
CA PRO A 146 -7.19 13.87 15.89
C PRO A 146 -6.54 14.80 14.87
N GLY A 147 -5.45 15.50 15.21
CA GLY A 147 -4.72 16.36 14.29
C GLY A 147 -3.97 15.54 13.24
N ILE A 148 -3.32 14.44 13.64
CA ILE A 148 -2.65 13.52 12.71
C ILE A 148 -3.69 12.83 11.81
N ALA A 149 -4.81 12.36 12.37
CA ALA A 149 -5.86 11.73 11.57
C ALA A 149 -6.48 12.70 10.54
N GLU A 150 -6.71 13.97 10.91
CA GLU A 150 -7.18 15.01 9.98
C GLU A 150 -6.18 15.27 8.84
N TYR A 151 -4.89 15.33 9.18
CA TYR A 151 -3.82 15.46 8.19
C TYR A 151 -3.84 14.29 7.19
N CYS A 152 -3.86 13.05 7.67
CA CYS A 152 -3.93 11.85 6.82
C CYS A 152 -5.19 11.84 5.94
N ARG A 153 -6.36 12.23 6.49
CA ARG A 153 -7.61 12.37 5.71
C ARG A 153 -7.46 13.41 4.58
N THR A 154 -6.85 14.55 4.87
CA THR A 154 -6.61 15.60 3.87
C THR A 154 -5.65 15.12 2.77
N VAL A 155 -4.55 14.45 3.13
CA VAL A 155 -3.61 13.88 2.18
C VAL A 155 -4.28 12.84 1.29
N LYS A 156 -5.04 11.91 1.89
CA LYS A 156 -5.84 10.91 1.17
C LYS A 156 -6.72 11.59 0.11
N GLN A 157 -7.52 12.58 0.49
CA GLN A 157 -8.44 13.25 -0.43
C GLN A 157 -7.71 13.88 -1.63
N ARG A 158 -6.57 14.55 -1.38
CA ARG A 158 -5.77 15.17 -2.43
C ARG A 158 -5.19 14.13 -3.39
N LEU A 159 -4.53 13.11 -2.85
CA LEU A 159 -3.90 12.08 -3.66
C LEU A 159 -4.92 11.27 -4.45
N TRP A 160 -6.07 10.96 -3.85
CA TRP A 160 -7.14 10.21 -4.51
C TRP A 160 -7.69 10.90 -5.76
N GLN A 161 -7.74 12.25 -5.77
CA GLN A 161 -8.17 13.03 -6.94
C GLN A 161 -7.16 12.98 -8.10
N LEU A 162 -5.89 12.72 -7.80
CA LEU A 162 -4.82 12.59 -8.80
C LEU A 162 -4.60 11.13 -9.23
N ALA A 163 -5.20 10.18 -8.51
CA ALA A 163 -4.85 8.77 -8.63
C ALA A 163 -5.55 8.10 -9.83
N THR A 164 -4.76 7.43 -10.64
CA THR A 164 -5.20 6.64 -11.79
C THR A 164 -5.51 5.21 -11.34
N PRO A 165 -6.70 4.65 -11.64
CA PRO A 165 -7.03 3.26 -11.31
C PRO A 165 -6.03 2.26 -11.88
N PHE A 166 -5.77 1.16 -11.15
CA PHE A 166 -4.81 0.12 -11.53
C PHE A 166 -4.95 -0.33 -13.00
N ALA A 167 -6.18 -0.63 -13.46
CA ALA A 167 -6.38 -1.14 -14.82
C ALA A 167 -5.91 -0.15 -15.91
N GLU A 168 -6.16 1.15 -15.71
CA GLU A 168 -5.72 2.20 -16.63
C GLU A 168 -4.20 2.41 -16.54
N PHE A 169 -3.66 2.50 -15.32
CA PHE A 169 -2.23 2.69 -15.11
C PHE A 169 -1.41 1.52 -15.66
N ASN A 170 -1.86 0.29 -15.43
CA ASN A 170 -1.24 -0.92 -15.95
C ASN A 170 -1.31 -1.00 -17.49
N GLY A 171 -2.39 -0.51 -18.12
CA GLY A 171 -2.49 -0.44 -19.58
C GLY A 171 -1.42 0.46 -20.23
N VAL A 172 -0.92 1.46 -19.49
CA VAL A 172 0.12 2.39 -19.96
C VAL A 172 1.53 1.91 -19.58
N HIS A 173 1.69 1.33 -18.39
CA HIS A 173 3.01 1.06 -17.79
C HIS A 173 3.37 -0.43 -17.63
N GLY A 174 2.43 -1.36 -17.75
CA GLY A 174 2.60 -2.79 -17.46
C GLY A 174 3.20 -3.63 -18.60
N GLY A 175 3.49 -3.03 -19.75
CA GLY A 175 4.02 -3.72 -20.94
C GLY A 175 5.45 -3.34 -21.35
N GLN A 176 6.20 -2.67 -20.47
CA GLN A 176 7.59 -2.25 -20.72
C GLN A 176 8.62 -3.21 -20.14
#